data_AF-A0A5J4PN24-F1
#
_entry.id   AF-A0A5J4PN24-F1
#
_cell.length_a   1.000
_cell.length_b   1.000
_cell.length_c   1.000
_cell.angle_alpha   90.00
_cell.angle_beta   90.00
_cell.angle_gamma   90.00
#
_symmetry.space_group_name_H-M   'P 1'
#
loop_
_entity.id
_entity.type
_entity.pdbx_description
1 polymer ?
#
loop_
_entity_poly.entity_id
_entity_poly.type
_entity_poly.pdbx_seq_one_letter_code
_entity_poly.pdbx_strand_id
1 'polypeptide(L)'
;MLLFFAIFSPVQEIFAQTVISDNIKNAQSSFARLDAKNSYKDNLNHVDMNKLPSGFKQTINNMEVTVAVSGAEFYTEYTSLSTFLRIKIPGEKRKTLFFGAEGIKLSHDGGIIGDARLVLLSDIEIPISEGNILLRLKGDFNKKTGQSKDLSYVTIDCKGLKDLGVSAEVELSPELCYPVDDKGDTIPNGKVIGKFQTMIEDWNDIVASVSFPSFVLKGLDGFIWNVKNAVFDFSDVKNGQGFSFPEAYRSYLTPGNELLWRGVYIQDLSVTLPPQFSQSEGKRVSYSAQNMLIDDNGITGVFGA
;
A
#
# COMPACT_ATOMS: atom_id res chain seq x y z
N MET A 1 -46.41 12.17 4.71
CA MET A 1 -45.45 13.28 4.89
C MET A 1 -44.48 12.89 5.99
N LEU A 2 -43.31 12.37 5.62
CA LEU A 2 -42.17 12.14 6.51
C LEU A 2 -40.93 12.17 5.61
N LEU A 3 -40.43 13.38 5.35
CA LEU A 3 -39.11 13.57 4.75
C LEU A 3 -38.07 13.24 5.82
N PHE A 4 -37.37 12.13 5.66
CA PHE A 4 -36.11 11.91 6.34
C PHE A 4 -35.06 12.84 5.72
N PHE A 5 -34.59 13.81 6.49
CA PHE A 5 -33.41 14.61 6.17
C PHE A 5 -32.18 13.70 6.24
N ALA A 6 -31.57 13.42 5.09
CA ALA A 6 -30.20 12.95 5.03
C ALA A 6 -29.28 14.14 5.38
N ILE A 7 -28.91 14.26 6.66
CA ILE A 7 -27.82 15.14 7.07
C ILE A 7 -26.53 14.40 6.69
N PHE A 8 -26.01 14.71 5.49
CA PHE A 8 -24.61 14.46 5.15
C PHE A 8 -23.73 15.10 6.23
N SER A 9 -22.65 14.42 6.62
CA SER A 9 -21.73 14.83 7.71
C SER A 9 -20.44 15.48 7.17
N PRO A 10 -20.46 16.73 6.67
CA PRO A 10 -19.24 17.43 6.25
C PRO A 10 -18.33 17.80 7.43
N VAL A 11 -18.89 17.89 8.64
CA VAL A 11 -18.17 18.32 9.84
C VAL A 11 -17.12 17.29 10.27
N GLN A 12 -17.43 16.01 10.21
CA GLN A 12 -16.54 14.94 10.67
C GLN A 12 -15.31 14.78 9.75
N GLU A 13 -15.48 14.94 8.44
CA GLU A 13 -14.38 14.91 7.47
C GLU A 13 -13.42 16.10 7.64
N ILE A 14 -13.95 17.32 7.83
CA ILE A 14 -13.12 18.52 8.06
C ILE A 14 -12.27 18.38 9.34
N PHE A 15 -12.85 17.81 10.40
CA PHE A 15 -12.11 17.56 11.64
C PHE A 15 -11.01 16.51 11.48
N ALA A 16 -11.28 15.41 10.76
CA ALA A 16 -10.28 14.37 10.49
C ALA A 16 -9.11 14.92 9.64
N GLN A 17 -9.42 15.71 8.61
CA GLN A 17 -8.41 16.30 7.74
C GLN A 17 -7.51 17.31 8.47
N THR A 18 -8.10 18.11 9.37
CA THR A 18 -7.33 19.05 10.22
C THR A 18 -6.35 18.30 11.14
N VAL A 19 -6.81 17.23 11.81
CA VAL A 19 -5.99 16.42 12.73
C VAL A 19 -4.82 15.74 12.00
N ILE A 20 -5.06 15.16 10.82
CA ILE A 20 -4.02 14.55 9.98
C ILE A 20 -2.93 15.59 9.63
N SER A 21 -3.34 16.81 9.25
CA SER A 21 -2.41 17.87 8.88
C SER A 21 -1.50 18.30 10.03
N ASP A 22 -2.00 18.31 11.26
CA ASP A 22 -1.21 18.65 12.45
C ASP A 22 -0.25 17.52 12.83
N ASN A 23 -0.66 16.26 12.67
CA ASN A 23 0.21 15.10 12.94
C ASN A 23 1.42 15.09 12.01
N ILE A 24 1.23 15.39 10.72
CA ILE A 24 2.32 15.47 9.76
C ILE A 24 3.30 16.60 10.13
N LYS A 25 2.79 17.79 10.47
CA LYS A 25 3.64 18.92 10.91
C LYS A 25 4.44 18.57 12.17
N ASN A 26 3.83 17.89 13.12
CA ASN A 26 4.49 17.44 14.35
C ASN A 26 5.58 16.41 14.07
N ALA A 27 5.31 15.43 13.20
CA ALA A 27 6.31 14.46 12.77
C ALA A 27 7.49 15.17 12.08
N GLN A 28 7.20 16.01 11.07
CA GLN A 28 8.20 16.77 10.32
C GLN A 28 9.08 17.64 11.21
N SER A 29 8.48 18.38 12.15
CA SER A 29 9.23 19.23 13.08
C SER A 29 10.09 18.41 14.05
N SER A 30 9.60 17.24 14.50
CA SER A 30 10.38 16.33 15.35
C SER A 30 11.61 15.81 14.62
N PHE A 31 11.45 15.34 13.39
CA PHE A 31 12.58 14.87 12.57
C PHE A 31 13.53 15.99 12.18
N ALA A 32 13.04 17.18 11.83
CA ALA A 32 13.90 18.33 11.52
C ALA A 32 14.82 18.69 12.70
N ARG A 33 14.32 18.62 13.95
CA ARG A 33 15.13 18.86 15.16
C ARG A 33 16.17 17.77 15.40
N LEU A 34 15.84 16.50 15.15
CA LEU A 34 16.80 15.39 15.25
C LEU A 34 17.89 15.51 14.19
N ASP A 35 17.48 15.74 12.93
CA ASP A 35 18.38 15.88 11.77
C ASP A 35 19.35 17.06 11.98
N ALA A 36 18.86 18.23 12.44
CA ALA A 36 19.70 19.40 12.69
C ALA A 36 20.76 19.20 13.79
N LYS A 37 20.48 18.34 14.77
CA LYS A 37 21.41 18.02 15.87
C LYS A 37 22.35 16.87 15.52
N ASN A 38 22.02 16.07 14.50
CA ASN A 38 22.69 14.81 14.16
C ASN A 38 22.97 13.91 15.39
N SER A 39 22.04 13.90 16.35
CA SER A 39 22.21 13.27 17.66
C SER A 39 21.26 12.08 17.81
N TYR A 40 21.44 11.08 16.95
CA TYR A 40 20.68 9.83 17.04
C TYR A 40 21.31 8.88 18.06
N LYS A 41 20.44 8.10 18.70
CA LYS A 41 20.82 7.00 19.61
C LYS A 41 20.91 5.69 18.83
N ASP A 42 21.45 4.67 19.46
CA ASP A 42 21.59 3.35 18.84
C ASP A 42 20.26 2.58 18.80
N ASN A 43 19.43 2.72 19.83
CA ASN A 43 18.13 2.06 19.95
C ASN A 43 17.19 2.82 20.89
N LEU A 44 15.97 2.30 21.06
CA LEU A 44 14.92 2.90 21.89
C LEU A 44 15.31 3.04 23.37
N ASN A 45 16.08 2.08 23.93
CA ASN A 45 16.48 2.11 25.34
C ASN A 45 17.49 3.24 25.65
N HIS A 46 18.14 3.80 24.64
CA HIS A 46 19.10 4.90 24.79
C HIS A 46 18.47 6.29 24.53
N VAL A 47 17.16 6.36 24.27
CA VAL A 47 16.44 7.61 24.05
C VAL A 47 16.39 8.41 25.36
N ASP A 48 16.80 9.68 25.27
CA ASP A 48 16.77 10.62 26.40
C ASP A 48 15.38 11.27 26.51
N MET A 49 14.55 10.75 27.41
CA MET A 49 13.19 11.23 27.65
C MET A 49 13.13 12.61 28.32
N ASN A 50 14.24 13.08 28.91
CA ASN A 50 14.32 14.43 29.50
C ASN A 50 14.57 15.51 28.43
N LYS A 51 14.91 15.12 27.20
CA LYS A 51 15.25 16.02 26.10
C LYS A 51 14.57 15.61 24.80
N LEU A 52 13.29 15.90 24.68
CA LEU A 52 12.49 15.57 23.50
C LEU A 52 12.56 16.67 22.41
N PRO A 53 12.45 16.32 21.11
CA PRO A 53 12.41 14.95 20.61
C PRO A 53 13.78 14.27 20.74
N SER A 54 13.76 12.97 21.01
CA SER A 54 14.94 12.11 21.10
C SER A 54 14.64 10.82 20.33
N GLY A 55 15.63 10.23 19.67
CA GLY A 55 15.35 9.20 18.68
C GLY A 55 16.58 8.45 18.21
N PHE A 56 16.34 7.37 17.47
CA PHE A 56 17.37 6.51 16.90
C PHE A 56 17.17 6.36 15.40
N LYS A 57 18.24 5.98 14.70
CA LYS A 57 18.28 5.81 13.26
C LYS A 57 18.91 4.47 12.93
N GLN A 58 18.29 3.73 12.02
CA GLN A 58 18.76 2.43 11.54
C GLN A 58 18.52 2.28 10.04
N THR A 59 19.27 1.40 9.40
CA THR A 59 19.03 0.98 8.02
C THR A 59 18.71 -0.51 8.03
N ILE A 60 17.53 -0.89 7.52
CA ILE A 60 17.05 -2.27 7.48
C ILE A 60 16.61 -2.54 6.05
N ASN A 61 17.15 -3.57 5.41
CA ASN A 61 16.82 -3.97 4.03
C ASN A 61 16.78 -2.76 3.07
N ASN A 62 17.87 -1.97 3.05
CA ASN A 62 18.02 -0.72 2.28
C ASN A 62 17.03 0.42 2.59
N MET A 63 16.13 0.25 3.56
CA MET A 63 15.25 1.31 4.04
C MET A 63 15.90 2.07 5.19
N GLU A 64 16.02 3.40 5.05
CA GLU A 64 16.43 4.26 6.17
C GLU A 64 15.22 4.54 7.07
N VAL A 65 15.26 3.99 8.28
CA VAL A 65 14.21 4.11 9.30
C VAL A 65 14.71 5.01 10.43
N THR A 66 13.96 6.08 10.73
CA THR A 66 14.23 6.95 11.89
C THR A 66 13.03 6.94 12.82
N VAL A 67 13.24 6.68 14.11
CA VAL A 67 12.20 6.76 15.14
C VAL A 67 12.47 7.99 16.01
N ALA A 68 11.42 8.74 16.30
CA ALA A 68 11.44 9.91 17.16
C ALA A 68 10.41 9.76 18.29
N VAL A 69 10.88 9.76 19.54
CA VAL A 69 10.02 9.96 20.71
C VAL A 69 9.80 11.46 20.85
N SER A 70 8.52 11.86 20.83
CA SER A 70 8.08 13.25 20.85
C SER A 70 7.37 13.64 22.16
N GLY A 71 6.89 12.65 22.91
CA GLY A 71 6.24 12.80 24.21
C GLY A 71 6.49 11.57 25.08
N ALA A 72 6.50 11.77 26.39
CA ALA A 72 6.60 10.71 27.39
C ALA A 72 5.76 11.07 28.62
N GLU A 73 4.94 10.13 29.08
CA GLU A 73 4.13 10.24 30.29
C GLU A 73 4.52 9.09 31.24
N PHE A 74 4.92 9.43 32.46
CA PHE A 74 5.45 8.48 33.43
C PHE A 74 4.35 7.95 34.35
N TYR A 75 4.21 6.63 34.41
CA TYR A 75 3.34 5.92 35.35
C TYR A 75 4.17 5.05 36.29
N THR A 76 3.56 4.58 37.37
CA THR A 76 4.23 3.74 38.38
C THR A 76 4.84 2.48 37.76
N GLU A 77 4.15 1.83 36.82
CA GLU A 77 4.56 0.54 36.25
C GLU A 77 5.24 0.65 34.87
N TYR A 78 5.08 1.76 34.16
CA TYR A 78 5.57 1.93 32.79
C TYR A 78 5.67 3.41 32.39
N THR A 79 6.36 3.69 31.30
CA THR A 79 6.31 4.98 30.60
C THR A 79 5.49 4.84 29.32
N SER A 80 4.53 5.74 29.11
CA SER A 80 3.74 5.84 27.88
C SER A 80 4.42 6.82 26.91
N LEU A 81 4.67 6.41 25.67
CA LEU A 81 5.40 7.21 24.68
C LEU A 81 4.49 7.65 23.52
N SER A 82 4.69 8.90 23.10
CA SER A 82 4.22 9.45 21.82
C SER A 82 5.35 9.38 20.80
N THR A 83 5.19 8.59 19.75
CA THR A 83 6.27 8.31 18.81
C THR A 83 5.88 8.58 17.36
N PHE A 84 6.87 9.02 16.59
CA PHE A 84 6.80 9.09 15.14
C PHE A 84 7.89 8.22 14.53
N LEU A 85 7.63 7.70 13.34
CA LEU A 85 8.61 6.97 12.55
C LEU A 85 8.62 7.50 11.12
N ARG A 86 9.81 7.61 10.55
CA ARG A 86 10.07 8.07 9.19
C ARG A 86 10.75 6.97 8.41
N ILE A 87 10.18 6.57 7.27
CA ILE A 87 10.83 5.72 6.26
C ILE A 87 11.09 6.55 5.01
N LYS A 88 12.33 6.55 4.52
CA LYS A 88 12.66 7.09 3.19
C LYS A 88 12.58 5.97 2.17
N ILE A 89 11.78 6.16 1.12
CA ILE A 89 11.64 5.16 0.05
C ILE A 89 12.93 5.12 -0.78
N PRO A 90 13.59 3.96 -0.95
CA PRO A 90 14.78 3.83 -1.79
C PRO A 90 14.51 4.24 -3.25
N GLY A 91 15.48 4.87 -3.92
CA GLY A 91 15.36 5.27 -5.33
C GLY A 91 14.48 6.49 -5.61
N GLU A 92 13.50 6.79 -4.75
CA GLU A 92 12.59 7.93 -4.88
C GLU A 92 13.10 9.17 -4.15
N LYS A 93 13.75 10.06 -4.90
CA LYS A 93 14.20 11.35 -4.36
C LYS A 93 12.99 12.18 -3.94
N ARG A 94 12.74 12.22 -2.62
CA ARG A 94 11.81 13.08 -1.86
C ARG A 94 10.54 12.42 -1.32
N LYS A 95 10.33 11.10 -1.47
CA LYS A 95 9.18 10.44 -0.82
C LYS A 95 9.54 9.84 0.52
N THR A 96 8.86 10.36 1.53
CA THR A 96 9.06 10.00 2.93
C THR A 96 7.71 9.60 3.50
N LEU A 97 7.65 8.42 4.09
CA LEU A 97 6.49 7.93 4.81
C LEU A 97 6.63 8.33 6.27
N PHE A 98 5.57 8.90 6.84
CA PHE A 98 5.50 9.21 8.26
C PHE A 98 4.44 8.34 8.93
N PHE A 99 4.84 7.71 10.02
CA PHE A 99 4.00 6.89 10.87
C PHE A 99 3.95 7.47 12.28
N GLY A 100 2.91 7.17 13.04
CA GLY A 100 2.79 7.60 14.43
C GLY A 100 2.07 6.59 15.31
N ALA A 101 2.38 6.65 16.61
CA ALA A 101 1.65 5.95 17.66
C ALA A 101 1.63 6.76 18.95
N GLU A 102 0.56 6.56 19.70
CA GLU A 102 0.41 7.02 21.09
C GLU A 102 0.29 5.81 22.00
N GLY A 103 0.68 5.95 23.27
CA GLY A 103 0.46 4.90 24.26
C GLY A 103 1.42 3.71 24.16
N ILE A 104 2.55 3.84 23.46
CA ILE A 104 3.57 2.78 23.46
C ILE A 104 4.12 2.65 24.88
N LYS A 105 3.97 1.47 25.49
CA LYS A 105 4.39 1.22 26.86
C LYS A 105 5.84 0.74 26.89
N LEU A 106 6.68 1.45 27.62
CA LEU A 106 8.05 1.05 27.92
C LEU A 106 8.15 0.65 29.40
N SER A 107 8.77 -0.50 29.69
CA SER A 107 9.05 -0.91 31.07
C SER A 107 10.17 -0.07 31.69
N HIS A 108 10.19 0.04 33.02
CA HIS A 108 11.26 0.77 33.74
C HIS A 108 12.62 0.06 33.67
N ASP A 109 12.62 -1.26 33.47
CA ASP A 109 13.84 -2.06 33.23
C ASP A 109 14.30 -2.00 31.77
N GLY A 110 13.62 -1.19 30.95
CA GLY A 110 13.82 -1.10 29.51
C GLY A 110 12.95 -2.06 28.73
N GLY A 111 12.79 -1.77 27.45
CA GLY A 111 12.02 -2.60 26.53
C GLY A 111 10.52 -2.31 26.43
N ILE A 112 9.95 -2.62 25.27
CA ILE A 112 8.55 -2.37 24.93
C ILE A 112 7.69 -3.48 25.54
N ILE A 113 6.59 -3.10 26.21
CA ILE A 113 5.59 -4.03 26.73
C ILE A 113 4.55 -4.26 25.63
N GLY A 114 4.59 -5.44 25.01
CA GLY A 114 3.78 -5.77 23.84
C GLY A 114 4.46 -5.38 22.51
N ASP A 115 3.69 -5.35 21.43
CA ASP A 115 4.17 -4.84 20.13
C ASP A 115 3.90 -3.34 20.01
N ALA A 116 4.87 -2.58 19.49
CA ALA A 116 4.69 -1.16 19.16
C ALA A 116 4.31 -1.02 17.69
N ARG A 117 3.02 -0.81 17.41
CA ARG A 117 2.50 -0.57 16.06
C ARG A 117 2.31 0.93 15.82
N LEU A 118 2.99 1.45 14.80
CA LEU A 118 2.89 2.84 14.33
C LEU A 118 2.17 2.86 12.99
N VAL A 119 1.16 3.70 12.84
CA VAL A 119 0.28 3.69 11.65
C VAL A 119 0.56 4.89 10.75
N LEU A 120 0.38 4.72 9.44
CA LEU A 120 0.67 5.75 8.44
C LEU A 120 -0.22 6.98 8.70
N LEU A 121 0.40 8.16 8.78
CA LEU A 121 -0.29 9.38 9.21
C LEU A 121 -1.35 9.87 8.22
N SER A 122 -1.13 9.63 6.93
CA SER A 122 -2.05 10.01 5.87
C SER A 122 -1.88 9.11 4.65
N ASP A 123 -2.87 9.14 3.77
CA ASP A 123 -2.69 8.57 2.43
C ASP A 123 -1.46 9.18 1.74
N ILE A 124 -0.72 8.34 1.01
CA ILE A 124 0.42 8.75 0.19
C ILE A 124 0.19 8.29 -1.24
N GLU A 125 0.20 9.24 -2.15
CA GLU A 125 0.06 9.02 -3.59
C GLU A 125 1.42 8.85 -4.27
N ILE A 126 1.57 7.77 -5.03
CA ILE A 126 2.75 7.40 -5.80
C ILE A 126 2.33 7.17 -7.25
N PRO A 127 2.50 8.17 -8.14
CA PRO A 127 2.33 7.93 -9.57
C PRO A 127 3.45 7.01 -10.06
N ILE A 128 3.07 6.00 -10.84
CA ILE A 128 3.93 4.99 -11.45
C ILE A 128 3.67 5.03 -12.96
N SER A 129 4.64 4.59 -13.76
CA SER A 129 4.52 4.52 -15.23
C SER A 129 4.10 5.87 -15.83
N GLU A 130 4.83 6.94 -15.49
CA GLU A 130 4.56 8.30 -15.97
C GLU A 130 3.14 8.83 -15.64
N GLY A 131 2.50 8.28 -14.60
CA GLY A 131 1.17 8.69 -14.13
C GLY A 131 0.01 7.86 -14.66
N ASN A 132 0.29 6.82 -15.46
CA ASN A 132 -0.73 5.88 -15.94
C ASN A 132 -1.32 5.00 -14.82
N ILE A 133 -0.55 4.81 -13.75
CA ILE A 133 -0.96 4.06 -12.57
C ILE A 133 -0.72 4.95 -11.35
N LEU A 134 -1.70 5.00 -10.45
CA LEU A 134 -1.57 5.69 -9.17
C LEU A 134 -1.67 4.68 -8.03
N LEU A 135 -0.54 4.43 -7.36
CA LEU A 135 -0.49 3.68 -6.11
C LEU A 135 -0.80 4.63 -4.95
N ARG A 136 -1.82 4.31 -4.15
CA ARG A 136 -2.20 5.07 -2.96
C ARG A 136 -2.06 4.19 -1.73
N LEU A 137 -1.01 4.43 -0.96
CA LEU A 137 -0.86 3.83 0.37
C LEU A 137 -1.89 4.45 1.30
N LYS A 138 -2.62 3.63 2.06
CA LYS A 138 -3.70 4.09 2.92
C LYS A 138 -3.23 4.29 4.34
N GLY A 139 -3.51 5.47 4.89
CA GLY A 139 -3.22 5.84 6.28
C GLY A 139 -4.44 6.43 6.96
N ASP A 140 -4.56 6.23 8.27
CA ASP A 140 -5.75 6.64 9.02
C ASP A 140 -5.48 7.02 10.48
N PHE A 141 -4.24 7.41 10.80
CA PHE A 141 -3.88 7.72 12.18
C PHE A 141 -4.65 8.91 12.76
N ASN A 142 -5.37 8.67 13.86
CA ASN A 142 -5.94 9.72 14.68
C ASN A 142 -5.24 9.83 16.05
N LYS A 143 -4.31 10.78 16.16
CA LYS A 143 -3.56 11.07 17.41
C LYS A 143 -4.43 11.41 18.62
N LYS A 144 -5.64 11.99 18.43
CA LYS A 144 -6.51 12.37 19.56
C LYS A 144 -7.20 11.17 20.21
N THR A 145 -7.51 10.14 19.42
CA THR A 145 -8.22 8.96 19.90
C THR A 145 -7.31 7.74 20.04
N GLY A 146 -6.13 7.77 19.43
CA GLY A 146 -5.25 6.60 19.31
C GLY A 146 -5.83 5.47 18.45
N GLN A 147 -6.97 5.70 17.78
CA GLN A 147 -7.62 4.69 16.96
C GLN A 147 -7.04 4.67 15.54
N SER A 148 -6.86 3.47 15.02
CA SER A 148 -6.56 3.17 13.62
C SER A 148 -7.33 1.92 13.21
N LYS A 149 -7.66 1.80 11.93
CA LYS A 149 -8.20 0.58 11.32
C LYS A 149 -7.10 -0.36 10.84
N ASP A 150 -5.86 -0.16 11.31
CA ASP A 150 -4.67 -0.93 10.94
C ASP A 150 -4.48 -1.02 9.41
N LEU A 151 -4.57 0.13 8.71
CA LEU A 151 -4.35 0.19 7.26
C LEU A 151 -2.87 -0.08 6.92
N SER A 152 -2.07 0.95 6.68
CA SER A 152 -0.62 0.78 6.55
C SER A 152 0.04 1.07 7.90
N TYR A 153 0.89 0.17 8.35
CA TYR A 153 1.52 0.26 9.67
C TYR A 153 2.92 -0.34 9.68
N VAL A 154 3.70 0.08 10.66
CA VAL A 154 5.03 -0.41 10.98
C VAL A 154 4.98 -0.99 12.38
N THR A 155 5.47 -2.21 12.55
CA THR A 155 5.71 -2.79 13.88
C THR A 155 7.17 -2.61 14.24
N ILE A 156 7.46 -2.05 15.42
CA ILE A 156 8.81 -1.95 15.96
C ILE A 156 8.93 -2.70 17.30
N ASP A 157 10.13 -3.17 17.57
CA ASP A 157 10.55 -3.68 18.88
C ASP A 157 11.77 -2.88 19.38
N CYS A 158 12.42 -3.38 20.44
CA CYS A 158 13.61 -2.72 21.00
C CYS A 158 14.85 -2.78 20.10
N LYS A 159 14.87 -3.70 19.13
CA LYS A 159 15.96 -3.89 18.17
C LYS A 159 15.75 -3.09 16.89
N GLY A 160 14.50 -2.77 16.54
CA GLY A 160 14.22 -1.96 15.36
C GLY A 160 12.89 -2.25 14.69
N LEU A 161 12.87 -2.13 13.36
CA LEU A 161 11.72 -2.49 12.53
C LEU A 161 11.58 -4.02 12.53
N LYS A 162 10.37 -4.50 12.80
CA LYS A 162 9.99 -5.91 12.72
C LYS A 162 9.33 -6.23 11.39
N ASP A 163 8.27 -5.51 11.04
CA ASP A 163 7.51 -5.68 9.80
C ASP A 163 6.83 -4.37 9.36
N LEU A 164 6.47 -4.32 8.07
CA LEU A 164 5.68 -3.25 7.46
C LEU A 164 4.44 -3.87 6.80
N GLY A 165 3.27 -3.58 7.37
CA GLY A 165 1.98 -3.87 6.77
C GLY A 165 1.59 -2.76 5.80
N VAL A 166 1.28 -3.12 4.56
CA VAL A 166 0.87 -2.19 3.50
C VAL A 166 -0.57 -2.45 3.12
N SER A 167 -1.42 -1.44 3.27
CA SER A 167 -2.76 -1.41 2.69
C SER A 167 -2.81 -0.35 1.61
N ALA A 168 -3.14 -0.72 0.38
CA ALA A 168 -3.05 0.19 -0.75
C ALA A 168 -4.16 0.01 -1.79
N GLU A 169 -4.36 1.09 -2.56
CA GLU A 169 -5.20 1.16 -3.74
C GLU A 169 -4.31 1.35 -4.99
N VAL A 170 -4.61 0.62 -6.06
CA VAL A 170 -4.02 0.83 -7.40
C VAL A 170 -5.13 1.38 -8.27
N GLU A 171 -5.00 2.64 -8.70
CA GLU A 171 -5.92 3.28 -9.62
C GLU A 171 -5.29 3.31 -11.01
N LEU A 172 -5.99 2.75 -11.99
CA LEU A 172 -5.64 2.91 -13.40
C LEU A 172 -6.13 4.28 -13.89
N SER A 173 -5.29 4.97 -14.66
CA SER A 173 -5.57 6.31 -15.13
C SER A 173 -6.93 6.37 -15.85
N PRO A 174 -7.80 7.35 -15.51
CA PRO A 174 -9.02 7.62 -16.27
C PRO A 174 -8.76 8.00 -17.73
N GLU A 175 -7.51 8.26 -18.13
CA GLU A 175 -7.13 8.43 -19.54
C GLU A 175 -6.93 7.11 -20.30
N LEU A 176 -6.78 6.00 -19.58
CA LEU A 176 -6.59 4.68 -20.18
C LEU A 176 -7.88 3.86 -20.18
N CYS A 177 -8.69 3.97 -19.13
CA CYS A 177 -9.86 3.11 -18.97
C CYS A 177 -10.95 3.72 -18.10
N TYR A 178 -12.14 3.14 -18.18
CA TYR A 178 -13.28 3.46 -17.32
C TYR A 178 -14.03 2.19 -16.90
N PRO A 179 -14.63 2.16 -15.70
CA PRO A 179 -15.34 0.98 -15.23
C PRO A 179 -16.72 0.85 -15.87
N VAL A 180 -17.19 -0.40 -15.97
CA VAL A 180 -18.53 -0.76 -16.44
C VAL A 180 -19.23 -1.66 -15.43
N ASP A 181 -20.55 -1.71 -15.47
CA ASP A 181 -21.35 -2.64 -14.68
C ASP A 181 -21.46 -4.03 -15.33
N ASP A 182 -22.21 -4.94 -14.71
CA ASP A 182 -22.40 -6.31 -15.19
C ASP A 182 -23.11 -6.40 -16.56
N LYS A 183 -23.77 -5.32 -17.01
CA LYS A 183 -24.40 -5.22 -18.33
C LYS A 183 -23.44 -4.65 -19.37
N GLY A 184 -22.32 -4.10 -18.94
CA GLY A 184 -21.35 -3.41 -19.79
C GLY A 184 -21.64 -1.93 -19.95
N ASP A 185 -22.56 -1.36 -19.17
CA ASP A 185 -22.85 0.06 -19.18
C ASP A 185 -21.79 0.82 -18.37
N THR A 186 -21.33 1.95 -18.90
CA THR A 186 -20.34 2.81 -18.22
C THR A 186 -20.86 3.27 -16.87
N ILE A 187 -20.05 3.13 -15.83
CA ILE A 187 -20.36 3.67 -14.49
C ILE A 187 -19.91 5.15 -14.47
N PRO A 188 -20.84 6.13 -14.41
CA PRO A 188 -20.50 7.54 -14.49
C PRO A 188 -19.63 7.97 -13.31
N ASN A 189 -18.56 8.73 -13.59
CA ASN A 189 -17.56 9.16 -12.61
C ASN A 189 -16.87 8.00 -11.86
N GLY A 190 -17.05 6.75 -12.32
CA GLY A 190 -16.38 5.59 -11.75
C GLY A 190 -14.89 5.59 -12.06
N LYS A 191 -14.12 4.93 -11.19
CA LYS A 191 -12.68 4.72 -11.36
C LYS A 191 -12.37 3.23 -11.33
N VAL A 192 -11.36 2.82 -12.08
CA VAL A 192 -10.86 1.44 -12.05
C VAL A 192 -9.81 1.34 -10.95
N ILE A 193 -10.27 0.95 -9.76
CA ILE A 193 -9.43 0.87 -8.56
C ILE A 193 -9.40 -0.58 -8.09
N GLY A 194 -8.19 -1.12 -7.97
CA GLY A 194 -7.92 -2.36 -7.28
C GLY A 194 -7.39 -2.10 -5.87
N LYS A 195 -7.66 -3.03 -4.94
CA LYS A 195 -7.22 -2.94 -3.55
C LYS A 195 -6.38 -4.15 -3.18
N PHE A 196 -5.35 -3.94 -2.38
CA PHE A 196 -4.56 -5.04 -1.84
C PHE A 196 -4.04 -4.72 -0.44
N GLN A 197 -3.74 -5.79 0.29
CA GLN A 197 -3.00 -5.74 1.55
C GLN A 197 -1.86 -6.76 1.48
N THR A 198 -0.68 -6.38 1.93
CA THR A 198 0.49 -7.25 1.94
C THR A 198 1.42 -6.89 3.09
N MET A 199 2.29 -7.81 3.48
CA MET A 199 3.34 -7.60 4.48
C MET A 199 4.68 -7.67 3.79
N ILE A 200 5.52 -6.67 4.04
CA ILE A 200 6.84 -6.55 3.42
C ILE A 200 7.91 -6.32 4.48
N GLU A 201 9.08 -6.90 4.25
CA GLU A 201 10.29 -6.68 5.04
C GLU A 201 11.31 -5.80 4.29
N ASP A 202 11.22 -5.76 2.95
CA ASP A 202 12.00 -4.92 2.05
C ASP A 202 11.05 -4.18 1.11
N TRP A 203 11.31 -2.90 0.87
CA TRP A 203 10.54 -2.10 -0.10
C TRP A 203 10.68 -2.62 -1.55
N ASN A 204 11.74 -3.36 -1.84
CA ASN A 204 11.98 -4.01 -3.13
C ASN A 204 11.44 -5.45 -3.18
N ASP A 205 10.79 -5.96 -2.13
CA ASP A 205 10.16 -7.29 -2.08
C ASP A 205 8.63 -7.15 -1.90
N ILE A 206 7.98 -6.61 -2.92
CA ILE A 206 6.53 -6.41 -2.92
C ILE A 206 5.87 -7.43 -3.83
N VAL A 207 5.01 -8.24 -3.23
CA VAL A 207 4.08 -9.12 -3.93
C VAL A 207 2.67 -8.76 -3.50
N ALA A 208 1.83 -8.39 -4.46
CA ALA A 208 0.51 -7.82 -4.18
C ALA A 208 -0.56 -8.42 -5.09
N SER A 209 -1.50 -9.17 -4.49
CA SER A 209 -2.70 -9.64 -5.19
C SER A 209 -3.75 -8.55 -5.26
N VAL A 210 -4.18 -8.21 -6.47
CA VAL A 210 -5.20 -7.19 -6.76
C VAL A 210 -6.31 -7.79 -7.61
N SER A 211 -7.52 -7.23 -7.48
CA SER A 211 -8.59 -7.43 -8.45
C SER A 211 -9.21 -6.08 -8.78
N PHE A 212 -9.62 -5.91 -10.03
CA PHE A 212 -10.22 -4.68 -10.53
C PHE A 212 -11.70 -4.91 -10.84
N PRO A 213 -12.55 -3.86 -10.75
CA PRO A 213 -13.86 -3.93 -11.38
C PRO A 213 -13.71 -4.14 -12.90
N SER A 214 -14.74 -4.64 -13.56
CA SER A 214 -14.76 -4.73 -15.01
C SER A 214 -14.59 -3.34 -15.63
N PHE A 215 -13.81 -3.26 -16.72
CA PHE A 215 -13.48 -1.99 -17.33
C PHE A 215 -13.38 -2.07 -18.85
N VAL A 216 -13.42 -0.91 -19.49
CA VAL A 216 -13.20 -0.74 -20.93
C VAL A 216 -11.98 0.16 -21.11
N LEU A 217 -11.10 -0.20 -22.04
CA LEU A 217 -9.99 0.65 -22.46
C LEU A 217 -10.51 1.73 -23.40
N LYS A 218 -10.09 3.00 -23.18
CA LYS A 218 -10.46 4.10 -24.08
C LYS A 218 -10.00 3.79 -25.51
N GLY A 219 -10.90 3.97 -26.47
CA GLY A 219 -10.65 3.66 -27.88
C GLY A 219 -10.96 2.22 -28.29
N LEU A 220 -11.30 1.33 -27.33
CA LEU A 220 -11.78 -0.04 -27.58
C LEU A 220 -13.21 -0.20 -27.05
N ASP A 221 -14.10 0.68 -27.49
CA ASP A 221 -15.48 0.74 -27.00
C ASP A 221 -16.19 -0.61 -27.21
N GLY A 222 -16.87 -1.06 -26.16
CA GLY A 222 -17.57 -2.33 -26.13
C GLY A 222 -16.69 -3.54 -25.83
N PHE A 223 -15.35 -3.43 -25.77
CA PHE A 223 -14.49 -4.51 -25.28
C PHE A 223 -14.41 -4.45 -23.75
N ILE A 224 -15.03 -5.42 -23.08
CA ILE A 224 -15.09 -5.45 -21.62
C ILE A 224 -14.01 -6.37 -21.07
N TRP A 225 -13.10 -5.80 -20.30
CA TRP A 225 -12.00 -6.49 -19.64
C TRP A 225 -12.41 -6.89 -18.24
N ASN A 226 -12.25 -8.18 -17.94
CA ASN A 226 -12.45 -8.78 -16.63
C ASN A 226 -11.14 -9.41 -16.19
N VAL A 227 -10.50 -8.81 -15.18
CA VAL A 227 -9.22 -9.26 -14.62
C VAL A 227 -9.46 -9.77 -13.21
N LYS A 228 -9.20 -11.06 -12.98
CA LYS A 228 -9.36 -11.69 -11.67
C LYS A 228 -8.02 -12.25 -11.19
N ASN A 229 -7.76 -12.06 -9.89
CA ASN A 229 -6.56 -12.55 -9.21
C ASN A 229 -5.27 -12.15 -9.94
N ALA A 230 -5.12 -10.85 -10.21
CA ALA A 230 -3.86 -10.32 -10.70
C ALA A 230 -2.87 -10.24 -9.54
N VAL A 231 -1.59 -10.51 -9.80
CA VAL A 231 -0.49 -10.35 -8.86
C VAL A 231 0.54 -9.44 -9.50
N PHE A 232 0.87 -8.35 -8.81
CA PHE A 232 2.06 -7.57 -9.10
C PHE A 232 3.21 -8.14 -8.30
N ASP A 233 4.25 -8.58 -9.00
CA ASP A 233 5.43 -9.19 -8.40
C ASP A 233 6.67 -8.36 -8.74
N PHE A 234 7.23 -7.75 -7.70
CA PHE A 234 8.49 -7.02 -7.77
C PHE A 234 9.56 -7.66 -6.89
N SER A 235 9.32 -8.87 -6.39
CA SER A 235 10.22 -9.60 -5.52
C SER A 235 11.34 -10.31 -6.28
N ASP A 236 12.45 -10.56 -5.58
CA ASP A 236 13.50 -11.50 -6.01
C ASP A 236 13.60 -12.73 -5.09
N VAL A 237 12.70 -12.88 -4.12
CA VAL A 237 12.83 -13.88 -3.05
C VAL A 237 11.60 -14.75 -2.88
N LYS A 238 10.45 -14.34 -3.45
CA LYS A 238 9.19 -15.10 -3.42
C LYS A 238 8.33 -14.72 -4.62
N ASN A 239 7.48 -15.65 -5.06
CA ASN A 239 6.43 -15.34 -6.04
C ASN A 239 5.05 -15.28 -5.35
N GLY A 240 4.07 -14.70 -6.03
CA GLY A 240 2.65 -14.74 -5.64
C GLY A 240 2.12 -16.13 -5.25
N GLN A 241 1.19 -16.18 -4.30
CA GLN A 241 0.47 -17.43 -4.02
C GLN A 241 -0.39 -17.85 -5.22
N GLY A 242 -0.43 -19.15 -5.52
CA GLY A 242 -1.19 -19.68 -6.66
C GLY A 242 -0.54 -19.39 -8.03
N PHE A 243 0.69 -18.88 -8.02
CA PHE A 243 1.47 -18.62 -9.21
C PHE A 243 1.91 -19.92 -9.89
N SER A 244 1.70 -20.02 -11.21
CA SER A 244 2.22 -21.11 -12.03
C SER A 244 2.72 -20.55 -13.36
N PHE A 245 3.96 -20.85 -13.69
CA PHE A 245 4.51 -20.54 -15.01
C PHE A 245 3.82 -21.40 -16.08
N PRO A 246 3.31 -20.82 -17.18
CA PRO A 246 2.90 -21.57 -18.36
C PRO A 246 4.06 -22.40 -18.91
N GLU A 247 3.76 -23.56 -19.50
CA GLU A 247 4.80 -24.43 -20.08
C GLU A 247 5.65 -23.70 -21.13
N ALA A 248 4.99 -22.87 -21.96
CA ALA A 248 5.65 -22.05 -22.97
C ALA A 248 6.60 -20.97 -22.38
N TYR A 249 6.46 -20.64 -21.09
CA TYR A 249 7.32 -19.67 -20.42
C TYR A 249 8.61 -20.31 -19.88
N ARG A 250 8.64 -21.64 -19.68
CA ARG A 250 9.76 -22.32 -19.00
C ARG A 250 11.12 -22.12 -19.68
N SER A 251 11.16 -21.87 -20.99
CA SER A 251 12.41 -21.59 -21.72
C SER A 251 13.04 -20.24 -21.38
N TYR A 252 12.27 -19.30 -20.82
CA TYR A 252 12.77 -18.00 -20.37
C TYR A 252 13.24 -18.02 -18.91
N LEU A 253 12.90 -19.08 -18.17
CA LEU A 253 13.33 -19.25 -16.79
C LEU A 253 14.78 -19.72 -16.74
N THR A 254 15.54 -19.12 -15.82
CA THR A 254 16.82 -19.70 -15.42
C THR A 254 16.53 -20.81 -14.41
N PRO A 255 16.89 -22.09 -14.69
CA PRO A 255 16.60 -23.19 -13.78
C PRO A 255 17.18 -22.94 -12.38
N GLY A 256 16.36 -23.12 -11.34
CA GLY A 256 16.73 -22.89 -9.95
C GLY A 256 16.65 -21.43 -9.49
N ASN A 257 16.30 -20.50 -10.38
CA ASN A 257 16.16 -19.07 -10.12
C ASN A 257 14.73 -18.57 -10.42
N GLU A 258 13.74 -19.45 -10.34
CA GLU A 258 12.35 -19.14 -10.67
C GLU A 258 11.72 -18.07 -9.75
N LEU A 259 12.30 -17.85 -8.58
CA LEU A 259 11.90 -16.81 -7.62
C LEU A 259 12.41 -15.40 -7.99
N LEU A 260 13.26 -15.28 -9.00
CA LEU A 260 13.76 -13.99 -9.51
C LEU A 260 12.82 -13.37 -10.56
N TRP A 261 11.69 -14.02 -10.85
CA TRP A 261 10.75 -13.50 -11.83
C TRP A 261 10.07 -12.23 -11.30
N ARG A 262 9.94 -11.24 -12.18
CA ARG A 262 9.25 -9.97 -11.90
C ARG A 262 8.29 -9.65 -13.02
N GLY A 263 7.12 -9.14 -12.68
CA GLY A 263 6.14 -8.74 -13.67
C GLY A 263 4.71 -8.73 -13.13
N VAL A 264 3.76 -8.86 -14.05
CA VAL A 264 2.34 -8.95 -13.75
C VAL A 264 1.85 -10.34 -14.11
N TYR A 265 1.33 -11.06 -13.12
CA TYR A 265 0.62 -12.31 -13.31
C TYR A 265 -0.87 -12.06 -13.26
N ILE A 266 -1.64 -12.69 -14.16
CA ILE A 266 -3.10 -12.64 -14.16
C ILE A 266 -3.58 -14.08 -14.26
N GLN A 267 -4.21 -14.58 -13.19
CA GLN A 267 -4.73 -15.94 -13.18
C GLN A 267 -5.83 -16.13 -14.23
N ASP A 268 -6.81 -15.23 -14.26
CA ASP A 268 -7.92 -15.28 -15.19
C ASP A 268 -8.18 -13.91 -15.80
N LEU A 269 -8.01 -13.83 -17.12
CA LEU A 269 -8.44 -12.72 -17.96
C LEU A 269 -9.60 -13.19 -18.82
N SER A 270 -10.65 -12.38 -18.93
CA SER A 270 -11.69 -12.51 -19.94
C SER A 270 -11.97 -11.17 -20.61
N VAL A 271 -12.01 -11.18 -21.93
CA VAL A 271 -12.32 -10.00 -22.75
C VAL A 271 -13.58 -10.30 -23.56
N THR A 272 -14.68 -9.67 -23.18
CA THR A 272 -15.95 -9.79 -23.89
C THR A 272 -15.97 -8.84 -25.08
N LEU A 273 -16.19 -9.37 -26.28
CA LEU A 273 -16.20 -8.62 -27.53
C LEU A 273 -17.48 -7.80 -27.70
N PRO A 274 -17.44 -6.68 -28.45
CA PRO A 274 -18.62 -5.89 -28.77
C PRO A 274 -19.77 -6.72 -29.35
N PRO A 275 -21.05 -6.33 -29.15
CA PRO A 275 -22.21 -7.08 -29.62
C PRO A 275 -22.19 -7.44 -31.12
N GLN A 276 -21.51 -6.64 -31.94
CA GLN A 276 -21.34 -6.81 -33.39
C GLN A 276 -20.63 -8.11 -33.79
N PHE A 277 -19.88 -8.73 -32.85
CA PHE A 277 -19.22 -10.02 -33.07
C PHE A 277 -20.09 -11.23 -32.69
N SER A 278 -21.31 -11.00 -32.18
CA SER A 278 -22.19 -12.07 -31.71
C SER A 278 -22.81 -12.82 -32.89
N GLN A 279 -22.72 -14.15 -32.89
CA GLN A 279 -23.34 -15.01 -33.92
C GLN A 279 -24.83 -15.29 -33.66
N SER A 280 -25.31 -15.03 -32.44
CA SER A 280 -26.71 -15.20 -32.04
C SER A 280 -27.10 -14.11 -31.06
N GLU A 281 -28.35 -13.67 -31.12
CA GLU A 281 -28.89 -12.62 -30.25
C GLU A 281 -28.70 -12.98 -28.76
N GLY A 282 -28.18 -12.03 -27.98
CA GLY A 282 -27.97 -12.19 -26.54
C GLY A 282 -26.74 -13.00 -26.09
N LYS A 283 -25.92 -13.56 -27.00
CA LYS A 283 -24.67 -14.26 -26.64
C LYS A 283 -23.44 -13.53 -27.17
N ARG A 284 -22.78 -12.76 -26.31
CA ARG A 284 -21.52 -12.09 -26.64
C ARG A 284 -20.37 -13.10 -26.61
N VAL A 285 -19.52 -13.04 -27.63
CA VAL A 285 -18.27 -13.82 -27.71
C VAL A 285 -17.26 -13.24 -26.73
N SER A 286 -16.47 -14.09 -26.08
CA SER A 286 -15.38 -13.67 -25.20
C SER A 286 -14.11 -14.44 -25.51
N TYR A 287 -12.96 -13.79 -25.42
CA TYR A 287 -11.67 -14.47 -25.34
C TYR A 287 -11.24 -14.57 -23.89
N SER A 288 -10.47 -15.60 -23.54
CA SER A 288 -9.93 -15.78 -22.22
C SER A 288 -8.43 -16.06 -22.27
N ALA A 289 -7.74 -15.70 -21.20
CA ALA A 289 -6.38 -16.15 -20.95
C ALA A 289 -6.27 -16.65 -19.51
N GLN A 290 -5.56 -17.75 -19.31
CA GLN A 290 -5.25 -18.32 -18.00
C GLN A 290 -3.75 -18.31 -17.74
N ASN A 291 -3.39 -18.06 -16.48
CA ASN A 291 -2.01 -17.99 -16.00
C ASN A 291 -1.15 -17.06 -16.88
N MET A 292 -1.67 -15.89 -17.20
CA MET A 292 -1.01 -14.94 -18.09
C MET A 292 0.11 -14.21 -17.33
N LEU A 293 1.29 -14.16 -17.93
CA LEU A 293 2.46 -13.41 -17.47
C LEU A 293 2.70 -12.24 -18.42
N ILE A 294 2.97 -11.08 -17.86
CA ILE A 294 3.40 -9.87 -18.57
C ILE A 294 4.70 -9.40 -17.92
N ASP A 295 5.78 -9.41 -18.69
CA ASP A 295 7.11 -8.97 -18.27
C ASP A 295 7.94 -8.48 -19.48
N ASP A 296 9.25 -8.31 -19.31
CA ASP A 296 10.17 -7.85 -20.36
C ASP A 296 10.32 -8.82 -21.54
N ASN A 297 9.93 -10.09 -21.38
CA ASN A 297 9.84 -11.07 -22.47
C ASN A 297 8.49 -11.01 -23.20
N GLY A 298 7.58 -10.12 -22.79
CA GLY A 298 6.28 -9.89 -23.42
C GLY A 298 5.14 -10.58 -22.68
N ILE A 299 4.20 -11.16 -23.44
CA ILE A 299 2.98 -11.78 -22.90
C ILE A 299 3.02 -13.28 -23.16
N THR A 300 2.88 -14.09 -22.11
CA THR A 300 2.77 -15.55 -22.21
C THR A 300 1.58 -16.03 -21.38
N GLY A 301 0.79 -16.97 -21.89
CA GLY A 301 -0.37 -17.51 -21.18
C GLY A 301 -1.06 -18.61 -21.97
N VAL A 302 -2.10 -19.20 -21.39
CA VAL A 302 -2.97 -20.16 -22.09
C VAL A 302 -4.19 -19.41 -22.59
N PHE A 303 -4.29 -19.22 -23.91
CA PHE A 303 -5.37 -18.45 -24.54
C PHE A 303 -6.48 -19.34 -25.07
N GLY A 304 -7.72 -18.88 -24.93
CA GLY A 304 -8.92 -19.58 -25.40
C GLY A 304 -10.00 -18.61 -25.89
N ALA A 305 -11.00 -19.17 -26.59
CA ALA A 305 -12.15 -18.47 -27.14
C ALA A 305 -13.42 -19.29 -26.90
#